data_AF-A0A9N8D5J1-F1
#
_entry.id   AF-A0A9N8D5J1-F1
#
_cell.length_a   1.000
_cell.length_b   1.000
_cell.length_c   1.000
_cell.angle_alpha   90.00
_cell.angle_beta   90.00
_cell.angle_gamma   90.00
#
_symmetry.space_group_name_H-M   'P 1'
#
loop_
_entity.id
_entity.type
_entity.pdbx_description
1 polymer ?
#
loop_
_entity_poly.entity_id
_entity_poly.type
_entity_poly.pdbx_seq_one_letter_code
_entity_poly.pdbx_strand_id
1 'polypeptide(L)'
;MYGYGKRLVPATSTTSTTSTTSTTTTSSTSTTHQNKTISKSNLPQTKALLSLSTQEQNEQKEQANEQKEQANDKKEENTGENAGENGNGPNLKQNWRPSQEWVESCISNVTEDESIMVPFKSLTKRYVLGDCVKMCSRCHLSTRGKAAKHQPRKIGNLYEDKACPQENKHYRTGGNIDILLQVIQEFQQNTQGLKKPDPNAVVIHLRLGDVIEAAADSVQKMLFEGGDPSHPGPFKNSIKPIQEYLDNFQEASASDENKIQQVIIVGGGFGEKHEYKKSRQYSACLQRGFQQAGYPVQMKVDSPNVDADFYYMIHAHRFIPTVGGFSQLIGKLVDRLGGKVVGRTFESLADVAAWESKYERGHKMTINRAIATPEEIAKAVSLESGK
;
A
#
# COMPACT_ATOMS: atom_id res chain seq x y z
N MET A 1 -28.15 -10.18 -27.67
CA MET A 1 -29.09 -9.08 -27.33
C MET A 1 -29.60 -9.33 -25.93
N TYR A 2 -29.11 -8.60 -24.93
CA TYR A 2 -29.61 -8.72 -23.56
C TYR A 2 -30.11 -7.35 -23.11
N GLY A 3 -31.42 -7.29 -22.85
CA GLY A 3 -32.15 -6.09 -22.46
C GLY A 3 -31.93 -5.76 -20.99
N TYR A 4 -31.72 -4.48 -20.72
CA TYR A 4 -31.69 -3.92 -19.38
C TYR A 4 -33.12 -3.74 -18.85
N GLY A 5 -33.48 -4.51 -17.83
CA GLY A 5 -34.69 -4.29 -17.04
C GLY A 5 -34.48 -3.11 -16.08
N LYS A 6 -35.23 -2.02 -16.29
CA LYS A 6 -35.32 -0.89 -15.35
C LYS A 6 -36.12 -1.32 -14.11
N ARG A 7 -35.53 -1.18 -12.93
CA ARG A 7 -36.28 -1.17 -11.66
C ARG A 7 -36.93 0.20 -11.46
N LEU A 8 -38.24 0.19 -11.23
CA LEU A 8 -39.01 1.34 -10.75
C LEU A 8 -38.78 1.53 -9.25
N VAL A 9 -38.57 2.78 -8.83
CA VAL A 9 -38.51 3.21 -7.43
C VAL A 9 -39.83 3.95 -7.13
N PRO A 10 -40.51 3.71 -5.99
CA PRO A 10 -41.72 4.43 -5.65
C PRO A 10 -41.40 5.84 -5.13
N ALA A 11 -42.21 6.79 -5.57
CA ALA A 11 -42.15 8.20 -5.21
C ALA A 11 -42.60 8.43 -3.75
N THR A 12 -41.83 9.19 -3.00
CA THR A 12 -42.26 9.81 -1.73
C THR A 12 -42.45 11.31 -1.91
N SER A 13 -43.61 11.76 -1.46
CA SER A 13 -44.16 13.10 -1.50
C SER A 13 -43.33 14.14 -0.75
N THR A 14 -42.96 15.22 -1.45
CA THR A 14 -42.43 16.46 -0.86
C THR A 14 -43.56 17.43 -0.54
N THR A 15 -43.66 17.81 0.74
CA THR A 15 -44.43 18.94 1.24
C THR A 15 -43.73 20.25 0.93
N SER A 16 -44.48 21.19 0.37
CA SER A 16 -44.09 22.55 0.01
C SER A 16 -44.18 23.50 1.20
N THR A 17 -43.14 24.31 1.42
CA THR A 17 -43.25 25.53 2.22
C THR A 17 -42.62 26.70 1.47
N THR A 18 -43.45 27.71 1.29
CA THR A 18 -43.25 28.99 0.61
C THR A 18 -42.41 29.94 1.47
N SER A 19 -41.45 30.64 0.87
CA SER A 19 -40.99 31.94 1.39
C SER A 19 -40.28 32.77 0.32
N THR A 20 -41.02 33.81 -0.10
CA THR A 20 -40.65 35.22 -0.24
C THR A 20 -39.38 35.65 -1.00
N THR A 21 -39.70 36.43 -2.04
CA THR A 21 -38.90 37.28 -2.92
C THR A 21 -38.07 38.35 -2.19
N SER A 22 -36.84 38.57 -2.66
CA SER A 22 -36.22 39.90 -2.64
C SER A 22 -35.29 40.08 -3.84
N THR A 23 -35.60 41.12 -4.59
CA THR A 23 -34.98 41.62 -5.81
C THR A 23 -33.68 42.35 -5.46
N THR A 24 -32.59 42.09 -6.19
CA THR A 24 -31.48 43.05 -6.24
C THR A 24 -30.86 43.09 -7.62
N THR A 25 -31.05 44.23 -8.24
CA THR A 25 -30.51 44.73 -9.50
C THR A 25 -29.00 44.93 -9.37
N THR A 26 -28.20 44.35 -10.27
CA THR A 26 -26.84 44.84 -10.53
C THR A 26 -26.55 44.92 -12.02
N SER A 27 -25.97 46.06 -12.34
CA SER A 27 -25.70 46.69 -13.61
C SER A 27 -24.61 46.01 -14.42
N SER A 28 -24.86 45.95 -15.73
CA SER A 28 -23.91 45.68 -16.80
C SER A 28 -22.90 46.82 -16.97
N THR A 29 -21.61 46.51 -16.97
CA THR A 29 -20.55 47.36 -17.53
C THR A 29 -19.78 46.58 -18.60
N SER A 30 -19.98 47.00 -19.84
CA SER A 30 -19.19 46.60 -21.00
C SER A 30 -17.89 47.40 -21.03
N THR A 31 -16.74 46.73 -21.06
CA THR A 31 -15.45 47.36 -21.34
C THR A 31 -14.85 46.80 -22.62
N THR A 32 -14.78 47.69 -23.59
CA THR A 32 -14.17 47.57 -24.92
C THR A 32 -12.66 47.38 -24.81
N HIS A 33 -12.11 46.28 -25.33
CA HIS A 33 -10.67 46.11 -25.49
C HIS A 33 -10.18 46.80 -26.78
N GLN A 34 -9.42 47.88 -26.61
CA GLN A 34 -8.62 48.48 -27.68
C GLN A 34 -7.29 47.73 -27.82
N ASN A 35 -6.98 47.34 -29.06
CA ASN A 35 -5.67 46.86 -29.48
C ASN A 35 -4.65 48.00 -29.41
N LYS A 36 -3.56 47.80 -28.65
CA LYS A 36 -2.40 48.69 -28.68
C LYS A 36 -1.15 47.91 -29.04
N THR A 37 -0.74 48.10 -30.30
CA THR A 37 0.56 47.74 -30.85
C THR A 37 1.64 48.57 -30.13
N ILE A 38 2.62 47.92 -29.49
CA ILE A 38 3.80 48.60 -28.96
C ILE A 38 5.06 48.02 -29.60
N SER A 39 5.84 48.98 -30.06
CA SER A 39 7.07 48.89 -30.83
C SER A 39 8.24 48.30 -30.03
N LYS A 40 9.20 47.78 -30.80
CA LYS A 40 10.53 47.33 -30.38
C LYS A 40 11.31 48.47 -29.72
N SER A 41 11.92 48.20 -28.57
CA SER A 41 13.12 48.90 -28.14
C SER A 41 14.02 47.99 -27.30
N ASN A 42 15.31 48.11 -27.58
CA ASN A 42 16.44 47.37 -27.02
C ASN A 42 16.50 47.42 -25.49
N LEU A 43 17.00 46.35 -24.87
CA LEU A 43 17.55 46.38 -23.51
C LEU A 43 18.91 45.66 -23.45
N PRO A 44 19.81 46.08 -22.54
CA PRO A 44 21.21 45.69 -22.50
C PRO A 44 21.46 44.46 -21.63
N GLN A 45 22.69 43.97 -21.74
CA GLN A 45 23.30 42.90 -20.95
C GLN A 45 23.12 43.11 -19.44
N THR A 46 22.62 42.09 -18.75
CA THR A 46 22.76 41.92 -17.29
C THR A 46 23.32 40.53 -16.99
N LYS A 47 24.65 40.46 -16.87
CA LYS A 47 25.35 39.48 -16.04
C LYS A 47 25.25 39.99 -14.59
N ALA A 48 24.46 39.32 -13.76
CA ALA A 48 24.59 39.23 -12.29
C ALA A 48 23.27 38.74 -11.71
N LEU A 49 23.21 37.46 -11.31
CA LEU A 49 22.31 36.90 -10.28
C LEU A 49 22.51 35.38 -10.25
N LEU A 50 23.64 34.96 -9.69
CA LEU A 50 23.92 33.58 -9.26
C LEU A 50 24.99 33.66 -8.17
N SER A 51 24.63 34.29 -7.05
CA SER A 51 25.38 34.25 -5.79
C SER A 51 24.45 34.51 -4.62
N LEU A 52 23.42 33.67 -4.53
CA LEU A 52 22.71 33.33 -3.31
C LEU A 52 22.88 31.81 -3.20
N SER A 53 23.41 31.21 -2.15
CA SER A 53 24.17 31.69 -1.00
C SER A 53 24.74 30.39 -0.44
N THR A 54 26.05 30.16 -0.51
CA THR A 54 26.71 28.97 0.07
C THR A 54 26.35 28.82 1.56
N GLN A 55 25.94 29.91 2.20
CA GLN A 55 25.49 29.96 3.57
C GLN A 55 24.13 29.25 3.78
N GLU A 56 23.15 29.41 2.89
CA GLU A 56 21.85 28.70 3.01
C GLU A 56 22.01 27.18 2.85
N GLN A 57 22.94 26.74 2.00
CA GLN A 57 23.25 25.32 1.84
C GLN A 57 23.98 24.73 3.05
N ASN A 58 24.80 25.53 3.73
CA ASN A 58 25.50 25.11 4.94
C ASN A 58 24.55 25.06 6.14
N GLU A 59 23.65 26.04 6.30
CA GLU A 59 22.63 26.04 7.36
C GLU A 59 21.67 24.85 7.24
N GLN A 60 21.26 24.48 6.03
CA GLN A 60 20.44 23.27 5.81
C GLN A 60 21.18 21.98 6.14
N LYS A 61 22.50 21.93 5.93
CA LYS A 61 23.34 20.77 6.22
C LYS A 61 23.59 20.62 7.72
N GLU A 62 23.72 21.73 8.44
CA GLU A 62 23.88 21.78 9.89
C GLU A 62 22.59 21.35 10.60
N GLN A 63 21.43 21.87 10.19
CA GLN A 63 20.13 21.44 10.70
C GLN A 63 19.85 19.94 10.45
N ALA A 64 20.31 19.39 9.32
CA ALA A 64 20.17 17.97 9.02
C ALA A 64 21.10 17.07 9.88
N ASN A 65 22.24 17.60 10.34
CA ASN A 65 23.14 16.89 11.24
C ASN A 65 22.64 16.93 12.69
N GLU A 66 22.12 18.08 13.16
CA GLU A 66 21.51 18.18 14.49
C GLU A 66 20.29 17.26 14.63
N GLN A 67 19.44 17.17 13.58
CA GLN A 67 18.32 16.21 13.57
C GLN A 67 18.78 14.75 13.59
N LYS A 68 19.98 14.45 13.07
CA LYS A 68 20.58 13.11 13.10
C LYS A 68 21.15 12.77 14.47
N GLU A 69 21.79 13.72 15.16
CA GLU A 69 22.27 13.53 16.52
C GLU A 69 21.10 13.37 17.50
N GLN A 70 20.07 14.21 17.42
CA GLN A 70 18.86 14.08 18.25
C GLN A 70 18.10 12.75 18.02
N ALA A 71 18.18 12.18 16.81
CA ALA A 71 17.60 10.87 16.51
C ALA A 71 18.44 9.71 17.04
N ASN A 72 19.75 9.89 17.19
CA ASN A 72 20.63 8.90 17.80
C ASN A 72 20.52 8.93 19.34
N ASP A 73 20.42 10.11 19.94
CA ASP A 73 20.26 10.25 21.41
C ASP A 73 18.93 9.65 21.88
N LYS A 74 17.83 9.84 21.11
CA LYS A 74 16.55 9.17 21.39
C LYS A 74 16.57 7.65 21.19
N LYS A 75 17.59 7.10 20.54
CA LYS A 75 17.74 5.66 20.34
C LYS A 75 18.46 5.01 21.54
N GLU A 76 19.24 5.77 22.28
CA GLU A 76 19.95 5.28 23.49
C GLU A 76 19.08 5.36 24.75
N GLU A 77 18.12 6.29 24.81
CA GLU A 77 17.25 6.47 25.99
C GLU A 77 16.14 5.40 26.13
N ASN A 78 15.95 4.52 25.12
CA ASN A 78 14.97 3.44 25.15
C ASN A 78 15.60 2.03 25.24
N THR A 79 16.89 1.97 25.61
CA THR A 79 17.64 0.71 25.81
C THR A 79 18.10 0.47 27.25
N GLY A 80 17.48 1.16 28.22
CA GLY A 80 17.73 0.94 29.64
C GLY A 80 17.12 -0.35 30.17
N GLU A 81 18.00 -1.22 30.69
CA GLU A 81 17.74 -2.32 31.64
C GLU A 81 17.07 -3.60 31.13
N ASN A 82 17.81 -4.35 30.30
CA ASN A 82 17.92 -5.81 30.47
C ASN A 82 19.24 -6.31 29.85
N ALA A 83 20.36 -5.84 30.39
CA ALA A 83 21.68 -6.40 30.13
C ALA A 83 21.97 -7.51 31.14
N GLY A 84 21.33 -8.66 30.93
CA GLY A 84 21.71 -9.94 31.53
C GLY A 84 22.31 -10.81 30.43
N GLU A 85 23.63 -10.99 30.48
CA GLU A 85 24.39 -11.91 29.65
C GLU A 85 23.80 -13.33 29.68
N ASN A 86 23.47 -13.87 28.50
CA ASN A 86 23.90 -15.20 28.04
C ASN A 86 23.20 -15.56 26.74
N GLY A 87 23.91 -15.42 25.62
CA GLY A 87 24.08 -16.41 24.53
C GLY A 87 22.89 -17.09 23.86
N ASN A 88 21.65 -16.86 24.27
CA ASN A 88 20.45 -17.40 23.64
C ASN A 88 19.85 -16.28 22.81
N GLY A 89 20.13 -16.29 21.50
CA GLY A 89 19.41 -15.46 20.55
C GLY A 89 17.89 -15.56 20.81
N PRO A 90 17.11 -14.50 20.56
CA PRO A 90 15.70 -14.45 20.89
C PRO A 90 15.05 -15.74 20.40
N ASN A 91 14.54 -16.52 21.35
CA ASN A 91 13.93 -17.80 21.09
C ASN A 91 12.64 -17.50 20.33
N LEU A 92 12.77 -17.38 19.00
CA LEU A 92 11.70 -17.03 18.10
C LEU A 92 10.56 -17.99 18.41
N LYS A 93 9.40 -17.45 18.78
CA LYS A 93 8.18 -18.25 18.92
C LYS A 93 7.76 -18.64 17.51
N GLN A 94 8.47 -19.58 16.90
CA GLN A 94 8.39 -19.94 15.48
C GLN A 94 6.98 -20.37 15.04
N ASN A 95 6.03 -20.50 15.96
CA ASN A 95 4.65 -20.87 15.68
C ASN A 95 3.63 -19.95 16.37
N TRP A 96 3.98 -18.72 16.73
CA TRP A 96 3.00 -17.80 17.32
C TRP A 96 1.86 -17.51 16.33
N ARG A 97 0.62 -17.72 16.78
CA ARG A 97 -0.60 -17.35 16.04
C ARG A 97 -1.42 -16.38 16.90
N PRO A 98 -2.08 -15.37 16.30
CA PRO A 98 -2.96 -14.50 17.04
C PRO A 98 -4.20 -15.26 17.53
N SER A 99 -4.52 -15.13 18.82
CA SER A 99 -5.83 -15.54 19.32
C SER A 99 -6.88 -14.47 18.97
N GLN A 100 -8.16 -14.82 19.07
CA GLN A 100 -9.23 -13.87 18.84
C GLN A 100 -9.16 -12.70 19.84
N GLU A 101 -8.90 -12.98 21.11
CA GLU A 101 -8.77 -11.99 22.19
C GLU A 101 -7.61 -11.02 21.91
N TRP A 102 -6.50 -11.54 21.37
CA TRP A 102 -5.37 -10.70 20.96
C TRP A 102 -5.76 -9.75 19.82
N VAL A 103 -6.52 -10.23 18.83
CA VAL A 103 -6.99 -9.38 17.71
C VAL A 103 -7.94 -8.29 18.22
N GLU A 104 -8.91 -8.64 19.07
CA GLU A 104 -9.84 -7.69 19.68
C GLU A 104 -9.11 -6.62 20.50
N SER A 105 -8.20 -7.04 21.37
CA SER A 105 -7.37 -6.14 22.17
C SER A 105 -6.51 -5.23 21.30
N CYS A 106 -5.90 -5.78 20.23
CA CYS A 106 -5.12 -4.98 19.31
C CYS A 106 -5.95 -3.89 18.66
N ILE A 107 -7.16 -4.22 18.18
CA ILE A 107 -8.06 -3.27 17.54
C ILE A 107 -8.47 -2.17 18.52
N SER A 108 -8.82 -2.50 19.76
CA SER A 108 -9.14 -1.49 20.80
C SER A 108 -7.96 -0.54 21.01
N ASN A 109 -6.77 -1.09 21.26
CA ASN A 109 -5.55 -0.34 21.50
C ASN A 109 -5.16 0.56 20.32
N VAL A 110 -5.34 0.11 19.08
CA VAL A 110 -5.09 0.95 17.89
C VAL A 110 -6.13 2.06 17.77
N THR A 111 -7.40 1.76 18.09
CA THR A 111 -8.50 2.74 17.99
C THR A 111 -8.32 3.90 18.96
N GLU A 112 -7.78 3.62 20.14
CA GLU A 112 -7.50 4.60 21.19
C GLU A 112 -6.19 5.39 20.94
N ASP A 113 -5.32 4.91 20.05
CA ASP A 113 -4.06 5.57 19.71
C ASP A 113 -4.26 6.63 18.61
N GLU A 114 -4.45 7.88 19.03
CA GLU A 114 -4.64 9.02 18.13
C GLU A 114 -3.46 9.26 17.18
N SER A 115 -2.24 8.81 17.54
CA SER A 115 -1.06 8.95 16.67
C SER A 115 -1.10 8.01 15.47
N ILE A 116 -1.75 6.85 15.62
CA ILE A 116 -1.99 5.88 14.54
C ILE A 116 -3.26 6.26 13.78
N MET A 117 -4.31 6.71 14.48
CA MET A 117 -5.63 7.01 13.91
C MET A 117 -5.68 8.35 13.18
N VAL A 118 -4.71 8.58 12.29
CA VAL A 118 -4.63 9.77 11.42
C VAL A 118 -4.87 9.40 9.95
N PRO A 119 -5.44 10.30 9.14
CA PRO A 119 -5.58 10.09 7.69
C PRO A 119 -4.23 9.81 7.01
N PHE A 120 -4.23 8.98 5.96
CA PHE A 120 -3.03 8.72 5.16
C PHE A 120 -2.55 9.99 4.44
N LYS A 121 -1.24 10.18 4.38
CA LYS A 121 -0.61 11.26 3.61
C LYS A 121 -0.62 10.91 2.11
N SER A 122 -1.60 11.42 1.36
CA SER A 122 -1.64 11.26 -0.11
C SER A 122 -1.31 12.56 -0.83
N LEU A 123 -0.27 12.57 -1.68
CA LEU A 123 0.07 13.75 -2.50
C LEU A 123 -0.91 14.00 -3.64
N THR A 124 -1.60 12.96 -4.11
CA THR A 124 -2.38 13.04 -5.34
C THR A 124 -3.59 12.14 -5.29
N LYS A 125 -4.77 12.73 -5.08
CA LYS A 125 -6.08 12.06 -5.08
C LYS A 125 -6.43 11.30 -6.37
N ARG A 126 -5.67 11.49 -7.46
CA ARG A 126 -5.97 10.94 -8.79
C ARG A 126 -4.82 10.15 -9.42
N TYR A 127 -3.71 9.96 -8.72
CA TYR A 127 -2.60 9.18 -9.29
C TYR A 127 -2.86 7.69 -9.10
N VAL A 128 -3.26 7.03 -10.19
CA VAL A 128 -3.60 5.61 -10.23
C VAL A 128 -2.62 4.86 -11.13
N LEU A 129 -1.35 4.77 -10.71
CA LEU A 129 -0.27 4.14 -11.50
C LEU A 129 -0.67 2.75 -12.04
N GLY A 130 -1.21 1.89 -11.16
CA GLY A 130 -1.65 0.54 -11.56
C GLY A 130 -2.71 0.54 -12.66
N ASP A 131 -3.69 1.44 -12.58
CA ASP A 131 -4.74 1.54 -13.60
C ASP A 131 -4.21 2.17 -14.89
N CYS A 132 -3.32 3.17 -14.80
CA CYS A 132 -2.65 3.74 -15.96
C CYS A 132 -1.88 2.67 -16.74
N VAL A 133 -1.07 1.87 -16.06
CA VAL A 133 -0.32 0.79 -16.72
C VAL A 133 -1.26 -0.17 -17.44
N LYS A 134 -2.38 -0.56 -16.81
CA LYS A 134 -3.34 -1.51 -17.40
C LYS A 134 -4.23 -0.90 -18.48
N MET A 135 -4.53 0.39 -18.38
CA MET A 135 -5.52 1.07 -19.20
C MET A 135 -5.01 2.47 -19.54
N CYS A 136 -4.61 2.68 -20.79
CA CYS A 136 -4.13 3.98 -21.27
C CYS A 136 -5.12 5.14 -20.99
N SER A 137 -6.43 4.88 -21.01
CA SER A 137 -7.46 5.87 -20.68
C SER A 137 -7.42 6.36 -19.22
N ARG A 138 -6.75 5.63 -18.33
CA ARG A 138 -6.54 5.97 -16.91
C ARG A 138 -5.20 6.67 -16.66
N CYS A 139 -4.35 6.80 -17.68
CA CYS A 139 -3.11 7.57 -17.58
C CYS A 139 -3.30 9.08 -17.60
N HIS A 140 -4.54 9.59 -17.74
CA HIS A 140 -4.87 11.01 -17.79
C HIS A 140 -4.60 11.73 -16.47
N LEU A 141 -3.32 11.93 -16.19
CA LEU A 141 -2.82 12.80 -15.16
C LEU A 141 -2.83 14.19 -15.76
N SER A 142 -3.74 15.00 -15.26
CA SER A 142 -4.13 16.33 -15.73
C SER A 142 -3.03 17.39 -15.57
N THR A 143 -1.78 17.08 -15.89
CA THR A 143 -0.64 18.00 -15.85
C THR A 143 -0.10 18.26 -17.26
N ARG A 144 -0.97 18.44 -18.25
CA ARG A 144 -0.59 19.18 -19.48
C ARG A 144 -0.63 20.71 -19.29
N GLY A 145 -0.60 21.19 -18.05
CA GLY A 145 -0.45 22.60 -17.72
C GLY A 145 1.02 23.03 -17.75
N LYS A 146 1.29 24.32 -18.01
CA LYS A 146 2.65 24.89 -18.06
C LYS A 146 3.49 24.60 -16.81
N ALA A 147 2.86 24.42 -15.64
CA ALA A 147 3.51 24.09 -14.37
C ALA A 147 4.16 22.69 -14.34
N ALA A 148 3.81 21.78 -15.26
CA ALA A 148 4.35 20.43 -15.29
C ALA A 148 5.78 20.34 -15.82
N LYS A 149 6.30 21.41 -16.45
CA LYS A 149 7.64 21.42 -17.05
C LYS A 149 8.77 21.26 -16.03
N HIS A 150 8.53 21.54 -14.75
CA HIS A 150 9.55 21.53 -13.70
C HIS A 150 9.38 20.42 -12.67
N GLN A 151 8.32 19.61 -12.74
CA GLN A 151 8.16 18.49 -11.81
C GLN A 151 8.84 17.24 -12.39
N PRO A 152 9.51 16.42 -11.55
CA PRO A 152 10.00 15.12 -11.95
C PRO A 152 8.87 14.30 -12.59
N ARG A 153 9.17 13.67 -13.72
CA ARG A 153 8.19 12.87 -14.44
C ARG A 153 7.87 11.62 -13.62
N LYS A 154 6.58 11.35 -13.42
CA LYS A 154 6.09 10.14 -12.75
C LYS A 154 6.19 8.93 -13.66
N ILE A 155 6.24 7.73 -13.08
CA ILE A 155 6.25 6.46 -13.83
C ILE A 155 5.05 6.39 -14.78
N GLY A 156 3.85 6.78 -14.30
CA GLY A 156 2.65 6.79 -15.11
C GLY A 156 2.75 7.72 -16.33
N ASN A 157 3.40 8.88 -16.20
CA ASN A 157 3.60 9.80 -17.34
C ASN A 157 4.59 9.26 -18.37
N LEU A 158 5.67 8.62 -17.90
CA LEU A 158 6.65 7.98 -18.77
C LEU A 158 6.04 6.78 -19.51
N TYR A 159 5.20 6.01 -18.81
CA TYR A 159 4.46 4.88 -19.39
C TYR A 159 3.44 5.33 -20.43
N GLU A 160 2.65 6.37 -20.13
CA GLU A 160 1.69 6.94 -21.09
C GLU A 160 2.39 7.30 -22.41
N ASP A 161 3.50 8.02 -22.35
CA ASP A 161 4.21 8.46 -23.55
C ASP A 161 4.73 7.31 -24.43
N LYS A 162 5.18 6.20 -23.81
CA LYS A 162 5.75 5.07 -24.55
C LYS A 162 4.72 4.03 -24.96
N ALA A 163 3.73 3.74 -24.12
CA ALA A 163 2.77 2.66 -24.32
C ALA A 163 1.44 3.12 -24.95
N CYS A 164 1.11 4.41 -24.86
CA CYS A 164 -0.22 4.95 -25.19
C CYS A 164 -0.16 6.01 -26.32
N PRO A 165 0.09 5.60 -27.59
CA PRO A 165 0.15 6.54 -28.71
C PRO A 165 -1.17 7.29 -28.89
N GLN A 166 -1.08 8.56 -29.28
CA GLN A 166 -2.21 9.51 -29.21
C GLN A 166 -3.38 9.16 -30.14
N GLU A 167 -3.15 8.38 -31.19
CA GLU A 167 -4.14 8.13 -32.25
C GLU A 167 -5.21 7.11 -31.87
N ASN A 168 -5.08 6.37 -30.75
CA ASN A 168 -6.03 5.30 -30.38
C ASN A 168 -6.21 5.11 -28.87
N LYS A 169 -6.53 6.19 -28.14
CA LYS A 169 -6.66 6.16 -26.67
C LYS A 169 -7.80 5.30 -26.13
N HIS A 170 -8.76 4.92 -26.96
CA HIS A 170 -10.00 4.26 -26.52
C HIS A 170 -9.91 2.73 -26.43
N TYR A 171 -8.89 2.08 -26.99
CA TYR A 171 -8.94 0.62 -27.23
C TYR A 171 -7.68 -0.19 -26.92
N ARG A 172 -6.66 0.36 -26.23
CA ARG A 172 -5.45 -0.42 -25.95
C ARG A 172 -5.50 -1.08 -24.58
N THR A 173 -5.39 -2.41 -24.61
CA THR A 173 -4.94 -3.24 -23.50
C THR A 173 -3.56 -2.75 -23.08
N GLY A 174 -3.49 -2.02 -21.95
CA GLY A 174 -2.22 -1.73 -21.30
C GLY A 174 -1.63 -3.00 -20.68
N GLY A 175 -0.57 -2.85 -19.90
CA GLY A 175 0.09 -3.96 -19.23
C GLY A 175 1.26 -4.55 -20.01
N ASN A 176 1.80 -3.82 -20.99
CA ASN A 176 3.08 -4.18 -21.59
C ASN A 176 4.21 -4.04 -20.54
N ILE A 177 4.64 -5.17 -20.00
CA ILE A 177 5.64 -5.26 -18.94
C ILE A 177 7.02 -4.82 -19.42
N ASP A 178 7.40 -5.13 -20.67
CA ASP A 178 8.71 -4.76 -21.20
C ASP A 178 8.86 -3.24 -21.36
N ILE A 179 7.80 -2.54 -21.82
CA ILE A 179 7.79 -1.07 -21.84
C ILE A 179 7.85 -0.52 -20.42
N LEU A 180 7.15 -1.13 -19.45
CA LEU A 180 7.18 -0.69 -18.07
C LEU A 180 8.59 -0.82 -17.46
N LEU A 181 9.32 -1.89 -17.76
CA LEU A 181 10.72 -2.05 -17.33
C LEU A 181 11.63 -0.95 -17.91
N GLN A 182 11.45 -0.60 -19.19
CA GLN A 182 12.18 0.53 -19.78
C GLN A 182 11.85 1.85 -19.08
N VAL A 183 10.57 2.08 -18.76
CA VAL A 183 10.11 3.25 -17.99
C VAL A 183 10.74 3.29 -16.60
N ILE A 184 10.81 2.16 -15.90
CA ILE A 184 11.42 2.06 -14.57
C ILE A 184 12.91 2.42 -14.64
N GLN A 185 13.63 1.93 -15.66
CA GLN A 185 15.04 2.25 -15.86
C GLN A 185 15.23 3.76 -16.12
N GLU A 186 14.40 4.36 -16.97
CA GLU A 186 14.42 5.80 -17.23
C GLU A 186 14.07 6.61 -15.97
N PHE A 187 13.06 6.18 -15.22
CA PHE A 187 12.68 6.80 -13.95
C PHE A 187 13.83 6.76 -12.94
N GLN A 188 14.55 5.64 -12.86
CA GLN A 188 15.71 5.48 -11.99
C GLN A 188 16.86 6.43 -12.35
N GLN A 189 17.15 6.60 -13.64
CA GLN A 189 18.21 7.49 -14.11
C GLN A 189 17.90 8.96 -13.81
N ASN A 190 16.63 9.33 -13.79
CA ASN A 190 16.17 10.71 -13.61
C ASN A 190 15.75 11.06 -12.17
N THR A 191 15.76 10.09 -11.25
CA THR A 191 15.29 10.28 -9.88
C THR A 191 16.39 9.91 -8.88
N GLN A 192 16.88 10.91 -8.16
CA GLN A 192 17.89 10.70 -7.12
C GLN A 192 17.26 10.13 -5.85
N GLY A 193 18.05 9.37 -5.08
CA GLY A 193 17.65 8.89 -3.75
C GLY A 193 16.63 7.75 -3.73
N LEU A 194 16.37 7.10 -4.87
CA LEU A 194 15.57 5.88 -4.88
C LEU A 194 16.24 4.78 -4.07
N LYS A 195 15.48 4.16 -3.18
CA LYS A 195 15.95 3.06 -2.34
C LYS A 195 15.41 1.74 -2.86
N LYS A 196 16.21 0.69 -2.72
CA LYS A 196 15.77 -0.69 -2.86
C LYS A 196 15.58 -1.28 -1.45
N PRO A 197 14.73 -2.30 -1.28
CA PRO A 197 14.65 -3.05 -0.03
C PRO A 197 15.97 -3.78 0.23
N ASP A 198 16.19 -4.10 1.50
CA ASP A 198 17.25 -5.03 1.89
C ASP A 198 17.01 -6.39 1.21
N PRO A 199 18.04 -7.03 0.61
CA PRO A 199 17.89 -8.33 -0.04
C PRO A 199 17.45 -9.46 0.92
N ASN A 200 17.67 -9.30 2.23
CA ASN A 200 17.24 -10.21 3.29
C ASN A 200 15.89 -9.82 3.91
N ALA A 201 15.16 -8.88 3.31
CA ALA A 201 13.80 -8.52 3.70
C ALA A 201 12.74 -9.29 2.91
N VAL A 202 11.59 -9.51 3.54
CA VAL A 202 10.34 -9.83 2.84
C VAL A 202 9.51 -8.57 2.74
N VAL A 203 9.17 -8.17 1.52
CA VAL A 203 8.30 -7.01 1.27
C VAL A 203 6.86 -7.48 1.12
N ILE A 204 5.97 -6.94 1.94
CA ILE A 204 4.53 -7.18 1.88
C ILE A 204 3.88 -5.91 1.37
N HIS A 205 3.15 -5.99 0.26
CA HIS A 205 2.30 -4.88 -0.17
C HIS A 205 0.94 -4.98 0.50
N LEU A 206 0.39 -3.89 1.03
CA LEU A 206 -0.99 -3.82 1.53
C LEU A 206 -1.82 -2.86 0.68
N ARG A 207 -2.90 -3.39 0.11
CA ARG A 207 -3.95 -2.58 -0.51
C ARG A 207 -4.92 -2.11 0.58
N LEU A 208 -4.76 -0.85 1.00
CA LEU A 208 -5.58 -0.19 2.02
C LEU A 208 -6.60 0.76 1.36
N GLY A 209 -7.27 1.61 2.14
CA GLY A 209 -8.25 2.57 1.64
C GLY A 209 -9.50 1.87 1.14
N ASP A 210 -9.93 2.20 -0.09
CA ASP A 210 -11.16 1.69 -0.72
C ASP A 210 -11.42 0.18 -0.50
N VAL A 211 -10.38 -0.64 -0.58
CA VAL A 211 -10.48 -2.10 -0.41
C VAL A 211 -10.86 -2.52 1.01
N ILE A 212 -10.26 -1.91 2.03
CA ILE A 212 -10.48 -2.27 3.44
C ILE A 212 -11.66 -1.50 4.03
N GLU A 213 -11.81 -0.22 3.67
CA GLU A 213 -12.87 0.64 4.19
C GLU A 213 -14.25 0.24 3.66
N ALA A 214 -14.34 -0.09 2.36
CA ALA A 214 -15.60 -0.48 1.75
C ALA A 214 -15.97 -1.96 1.97
N ALA A 215 -15.05 -2.77 2.51
CA ALA A 215 -15.35 -4.15 2.89
C ALA A 215 -16.50 -4.18 3.90
N ALA A 216 -17.46 -5.09 3.69
CA ALA A 216 -18.59 -5.27 4.61
C ALA A 216 -18.14 -5.86 5.94
N ASP A 217 -17.06 -6.65 5.93
CA ASP A 217 -16.51 -7.29 7.11
C ASP A 217 -15.95 -6.29 8.12
N SER A 218 -15.96 -6.69 9.40
CA SER A 218 -15.26 -5.97 10.47
C SER A 218 -13.75 -6.20 10.35
N VAL A 219 -12.94 -5.29 10.92
CA VAL A 219 -11.48 -5.48 10.93
C VAL A 219 -11.08 -6.75 11.67
N GLN A 220 -11.79 -7.10 12.74
CA GLN A 220 -11.60 -8.34 13.47
C GLN A 220 -11.74 -9.56 12.55
N LYS A 221 -12.84 -9.65 11.80
CA LYS A 221 -13.07 -10.73 10.86
C LYS A 221 -12.00 -10.75 9.77
N MET A 222 -11.67 -9.58 9.19
CA MET A 222 -10.60 -9.47 8.18
C MET A 222 -9.24 -9.97 8.67
N LEU A 223 -8.87 -9.70 9.93
CA LEU A 223 -7.60 -10.12 10.50
C LEU A 223 -7.58 -11.60 10.90
N PHE A 224 -8.73 -12.17 11.29
CA PHE A 224 -8.83 -13.54 11.78
C PHE A 224 -9.15 -14.55 10.68
N GLU A 225 -10.14 -14.25 9.84
CA GLU A 225 -10.68 -15.15 8.80
C GLU A 225 -10.32 -14.70 7.38
N GLY A 226 -9.93 -13.43 7.22
CA GLY A 226 -9.88 -12.78 5.92
C GLY A 226 -11.20 -12.07 5.60
N GLY A 227 -11.35 -11.58 4.38
CA GLY A 227 -12.56 -10.85 4.02
C GLY A 227 -12.73 -10.57 2.53
N ASP A 228 -13.92 -10.07 2.22
CA ASP A 228 -14.33 -9.71 0.88
C ASP A 228 -14.17 -8.21 0.65
N PRO A 229 -13.41 -7.77 -0.37
CA PRO A 229 -13.42 -6.38 -0.77
C PRO A 229 -14.78 -6.02 -1.38
N SER A 230 -15.16 -4.74 -1.33
CA SER A 230 -16.42 -4.21 -1.90
C SER A 230 -16.47 -4.19 -3.44
N HIS A 231 -15.62 -4.97 -4.11
CA HIS A 231 -15.50 -4.98 -5.56
C HIS A 231 -16.18 -6.25 -6.12
N PRO A 232 -17.15 -6.12 -7.04
CA PRO A 232 -17.77 -7.29 -7.66
C PRO A 232 -16.71 -8.05 -8.48
N GLY A 233 -16.64 -9.37 -8.32
CA GLY A 233 -15.80 -10.22 -9.18
C GLY A 233 -15.00 -11.30 -8.44
N PRO A 234 -13.85 -11.74 -9.00
CA PRO A 234 -13.10 -12.91 -8.55
C PRO A 234 -12.30 -12.68 -7.25
N PHE A 235 -12.53 -11.57 -6.56
CA PHE A 235 -11.76 -11.18 -5.38
C PHE A 235 -12.41 -11.62 -4.06
N LYS A 236 -13.27 -12.64 -4.10
CA LYS A 236 -13.81 -13.24 -2.89
C LYS A 236 -12.66 -13.78 -2.01
N ASN A 237 -12.75 -13.56 -0.70
CA ASN A 237 -11.78 -13.91 0.33
C ASN A 237 -10.37 -13.38 0.05
N SER A 238 -10.25 -12.23 -0.62
CA SER A 238 -8.95 -11.73 -1.07
C SER A 238 -8.22 -10.82 -0.08
N ILE A 239 -8.94 -10.33 0.94
CA ILE A 239 -8.32 -9.73 2.11
C ILE A 239 -7.79 -10.88 2.96
N LYS A 240 -6.48 -10.91 3.20
CA LYS A 240 -5.80 -12.02 3.87
C LYS A 240 -5.87 -11.86 5.40
N PRO A 241 -6.07 -12.94 6.18
CA PRO A 241 -5.89 -12.88 7.62
C PRO A 241 -4.41 -12.74 8.01
N ILE A 242 -4.13 -12.32 9.25
CA ILE A 242 -2.76 -12.20 9.80
C ILE A 242 -2.01 -13.53 9.64
N GLN A 243 -2.72 -14.62 9.94
CA GLN A 243 -2.21 -15.98 9.85
C GLN A 243 -1.60 -16.30 8.49
N GLU A 244 -2.29 -15.91 7.41
CA GLU A 244 -1.83 -16.17 6.04
C GLU A 244 -0.55 -15.40 5.72
N TYR A 245 -0.39 -14.17 6.24
CA TYR A 245 0.87 -13.43 6.07
C TYR A 245 2.03 -14.05 6.84
N LEU A 246 1.78 -14.53 8.06
CA LEU A 246 2.80 -15.24 8.86
C LEU A 246 3.24 -16.53 8.15
N ASP A 247 2.30 -17.30 7.59
CA ASP A 247 2.57 -18.51 6.82
C ASP A 247 3.40 -18.21 5.57
N ASN A 248 2.97 -17.21 4.79
CA ASN A 248 3.71 -16.79 3.59
C ASN A 248 5.11 -16.28 3.93
N PHE A 249 5.29 -15.59 5.06
CA PHE A 249 6.61 -15.15 5.52
C PHE A 249 7.51 -16.32 5.91
N GLN A 250 6.97 -17.31 6.62
CA GLN A 250 7.70 -18.53 6.99
C GLN A 250 8.10 -19.33 5.74
N GLU A 251 7.20 -19.46 4.76
CA GLU A 251 7.50 -20.08 3.47
C GLU A 251 8.62 -19.33 2.74
N ALA A 252 8.55 -18.00 2.70
CA ALA A 252 9.59 -17.16 2.10
C ALA A 252 10.96 -17.40 2.79
N SER A 253 10.95 -17.51 4.13
CA SER A 253 12.12 -17.71 4.97
C SER A 253 12.74 -19.10 4.86
N ALA A 254 11.91 -20.14 4.74
CA ALA A 254 12.38 -21.52 4.65
C ALA A 254 13.09 -21.82 3.32
N SER A 255 12.81 -21.03 2.28
CA SER A 255 13.39 -21.21 0.95
C SER A 255 14.71 -20.47 0.71
N ASP A 256 15.23 -19.77 1.71
CA ASP A 256 16.44 -18.96 1.57
C ASP A 256 17.61 -19.55 2.35
N GLU A 257 18.76 -19.68 1.66
CA GLU A 257 20.03 -19.98 2.31
C GLU A 257 20.49 -18.83 3.20
N ASN A 258 20.07 -17.60 2.87
CA ASN A 258 20.27 -16.44 3.71
C ASN A 258 19.13 -16.33 4.74
N LYS A 259 19.50 -16.15 6.00
CA LYS A 259 18.50 -15.98 7.06
C LYS A 259 17.77 -14.64 6.86
N ILE A 260 16.47 -14.69 6.54
CA ILE A 260 15.62 -13.50 6.46
C ILE A 260 15.68 -12.74 7.79
N GLN A 261 15.87 -11.42 7.69
CA GLN A 261 16.14 -10.57 8.84
C GLN A 261 14.98 -9.65 9.21
N GLN A 262 14.11 -9.32 8.26
CA GLN A 262 13.07 -8.32 8.50
C GLN A 262 11.85 -8.47 7.58
N VAL A 263 10.71 -7.98 8.08
CA VAL A 263 9.46 -7.79 7.34
C VAL A 263 9.32 -6.31 7.02
N ILE A 264 9.04 -5.98 5.77
CA ILE A 264 8.77 -4.60 5.34
C ILE A 264 7.37 -4.52 4.77
N ILE A 265 6.47 -3.87 5.48
CA ILE A 265 5.08 -3.68 5.07
C ILE A 265 4.96 -2.34 4.37
N VAL A 266 4.64 -2.36 3.08
CA VAL A 266 4.47 -1.18 2.24
C VAL A 266 3.01 -1.08 1.83
N GLY A 267 2.40 0.08 1.93
CA GLY A 267 1.01 0.24 1.52
C GLY A 267 0.61 1.69 1.43
N GLY A 268 -0.67 1.92 1.18
CA GLY A 268 -1.24 3.26 1.17
C GLY A 268 -2.73 3.20 0.92
N GLY A 269 -3.44 4.17 1.51
CA GLY A 269 -4.86 4.37 1.24
C GLY A 269 -5.05 5.15 -0.07
N PHE A 270 -5.82 4.59 -0.99
CA PHE A 270 -6.47 5.35 -2.05
C PHE A 270 -7.90 5.66 -1.58
N GLY A 271 -8.28 6.92 -1.50
CA GLY A 271 -9.60 7.28 -0.98
C GLY A 271 -9.75 8.72 -0.52
N GLU A 272 -10.96 9.04 -0.06
CA GLU A 272 -11.27 10.32 0.57
C GLU A 272 -10.64 10.45 1.95
N LYS A 273 -10.60 11.67 2.51
CA LYS A 273 -9.97 11.95 3.82
C LYS A 273 -10.55 11.13 4.98
N HIS A 274 -11.73 10.53 4.81
CA HIS A 274 -12.45 9.79 5.85
C HIS A 274 -12.24 8.27 5.75
N GLU A 275 -11.59 7.79 4.70
CA GLU A 275 -11.41 6.36 4.40
C GLU A 275 -10.05 5.87 4.91
N TYR A 276 -9.89 5.77 6.23
CA TYR A 276 -8.63 5.31 6.82
C TYR A 276 -8.77 4.49 8.11
N LYS A 277 -9.94 4.48 8.78
CA LYS A 277 -10.06 3.90 10.12
C LYS A 277 -9.85 2.40 10.11
N LYS A 278 -10.58 1.66 9.26
CA LYS A 278 -10.43 0.19 9.17
C LYS A 278 -9.02 -0.17 8.68
N SER A 279 -8.47 0.60 7.75
CA SER A 279 -7.14 0.43 7.18
C SER A 279 -6.03 0.61 8.21
N ARG A 280 -6.14 1.63 9.08
CA ARG A 280 -5.19 1.85 10.18
C ARG A 280 -5.23 0.70 11.16
N GLN A 281 -6.41 0.32 11.64
CA GLN A 281 -6.58 -0.84 12.53
C GLN A 281 -5.99 -2.11 11.90
N TYR A 282 -6.36 -2.42 10.65
CA TYR A 282 -5.90 -3.62 9.94
C TYR A 282 -4.37 -3.65 9.79
N SER A 283 -3.78 -2.57 9.26
CA SER A 283 -2.32 -2.50 9.01
C SER A 283 -1.50 -2.48 10.30
N ALA A 284 -1.95 -1.76 11.33
CA ALA A 284 -1.25 -1.68 12.61
C ALA A 284 -1.31 -3.01 13.38
N CYS A 285 -2.47 -3.69 13.38
CA CYS A 285 -2.55 -5.02 13.97
C CYS A 285 -1.76 -6.07 13.21
N LEU A 286 -1.67 -5.98 11.88
CA LEU A 286 -0.75 -6.84 11.13
C LEU A 286 0.71 -6.61 11.54
N GLN A 287 1.14 -5.35 11.68
CA GLN A 287 2.48 -5.01 12.19
C GLN A 287 2.76 -5.63 13.56
N ARG A 288 1.84 -5.37 14.51
CA ARG A 288 1.96 -5.87 15.89
C ARG A 288 1.96 -7.40 15.92
N GLY A 289 1.24 -8.05 15.01
CA GLY A 289 1.23 -9.51 14.88
C GLY A 289 2.60 -10.07 14.48
N PHE A 290 3.26 -9.47 13.48
CA PHE A 290 4.62 -9.86 13.11
C PHE A 290 5.63 -9.57 14.23
N GLN A 291 5.51 -8.43 14.91
CA GLN A 291 6.37 -8.09 16.05
C GLN A 291 6.18 -9.07 17.21
N GLN A 292 4.94 -9.46 17.51
CA GLN A 292 4.59 -10.43 18.53
C GLN A 292 5.15 -11.84 18.21
N ALA A 293 5.23 -12.18 16.93
CA ALA A 293 5.89 -13.39 16.45
C ALA A 293 7.43 -13.32 16.51
N GLY A 294 8.02 -12.19 16.91
CA GLY A 294 9.45 -11.99 17.10
C GLY A 294 10.19 -11.50 15.86
N TYR A 295 9.49 -11.03 14.83
CA TYR A 295 10.11 -10.52 13.61
C TYR A 295 10.35 -9.01 13.68
N PRO A 296 11.50 -8.50 13.25
CA PRO A 296 11.69 -7.07 13.02
C PRO A 296 10.76 -6.60 11.89
N VAL A 297 10.00 -5.54 12.13
CA VAL A 297 9.03 -5.02 11.16
C VAL A 297 9.26 -3.53 10.90
N GLN A 298 9.38 -3.18 9.62
CA GLN A 298 9.32 -1.80 9.15
C GLN A 298 7.98 -1.54 8.47
N MET A 299 7.32 -0.45 8.83
CA MET A 299 6.06 -0.02 8.23
C MET A 299 6.27 1.20 7.32
N LYS A 300 5.73 1.15 6.10
CA LYS A 300 5.77 2.21 5.08
C LYS A 300 4.37 2.41 4.48
N VAL A 301 3.40 2.79 5.30
CA VAL A 301 1.99 3.04 4.86
C VAL A 301 1.65 4.53 4.70
N ASP A 302 2.54 5.41 5.14
CA ASP A 302 2.39 6.87 5.09
C ASP A 302 3.29 7.54 4.05
N SER A 303 3.84 6.74 3.14
CA SER A 303 4.71 7.27 2.10
C SER A 303 3.88 8.06 1.08
N PRO A 304 4.21 9.34 0.86
CA PRO A 304 3.47 10.18 -0.06
C PRO A 304 3.78 9.89 -1.54
N ASN A 305 4.86 9.15 -1.82
CA ASN A 305 5.42 8.98 -3.15
C ASN A 305 5.21 7.55 -3.69
N VAL A 306 4.05 7.36 -4.34
CA VAL A 306 3.65 6.08 -4.94
C VAL A 306 4.67 5.54 -5.96
N ASP A 307 5.36 6.41 -6.71
CA ASP A 307 6.37 5.97 -7.68
C ASP A 307 7.61 5.40 -7.00
N ALA A 308 8.06 6.06 -5.91
CA ALA A 308 9.18 5.57 -5.13
C ALA A 308 8.83 4.24 -4.42
N ASP A 309 7.61 4.08 -3.91
CA ASP A 309 7.19 2.82 -3.30
C ASP A 309 6.99 1.71 -4.34
N PHE A 310 6.45 2.04 -5.52
CA PHE A 310 6.38 1.09 -6.62
C PHE A 310 7.77 0.61 -7.01
N TYR A 311 8.71 1.55 -7.25
CA TYR A 311 10.11 1.22 -7.52
C TYR A 311 10.74 0.39 -6.40
N TYR A 312 10.47 0.72 -5.14
CA TYR A 312 10.97 -0.02 -3.98
C TYR A 312 10.47 -1.47 -3.99
N MET A 313 9.15 -1.67 -4.14
CA MET A 313 8.55 -3.01 -4.06
C MET A 313 8.95 -3.93 -5.21
N ILE A 314 9.06 -3.43 -6.45
CA ILE A 314 9.43 -4.28 -7.61
C ILE A 314 10.87 -4.81 -7.52
N HIS A 315 11.72 -4.20 -6.69
CA HIS A 315 13.10 -4.62 -6.45
C HIS A 315 13.23 -5.55 -5.23
N ALA A 316 12.13 -6.00 -4.66
CA ALA A 316 12.16 -6.96 -3.57
C ALA A 316 12.70 -8.31 -4.05
N HIS A 317 13.61 -8.93 -3.29
CA HIS A 317 13.99 -10.32 -3.52
C HIS A 317 12.86 -11.28 -3.16
N ARG A 318 12.02 -10.90 -2.18
CA ARG A 318 10.85 -11.66 -1.75
C ARG A 318 9.66 -10.74 -1.58
N PHE A 319 8.57 -11.09 -2.25
CA PHE A 319 7.37 -10.26 -2.28
C PHE A 319 6.13 -11.07 -1.95
N ILE A 320 5.35 -10.59 -0.97
CA ILE A 320 4.03 -11.14 -0.64
C ILE A 320 2.98 -10.18 -1.20
N PRO A 321 2.25 -10.56 -2.27
CA PRO A 321 1.23 -9.73 -2.87
C PRO A 321 -0.06 -9.76 -2.07
N THR A 322 -0.91 -8.76 -2.26
CA THR A 322 -2.30 -8.71 -1.83
C THR A 322 -3.27 -8.67 -3.00
N VAL A 323 -4.55 -8.45 -2.70
CA VAL A 323 -5.59 -8.19 -3.69
C VAL A 323 -5.30 -6.98 -4.58
N GLY A 324 -5.85 -7.04 -5.79
CA GLY A 324 -5.90 -5.95 -6.74
C GLY A 324 -4.73 -5.99 -7.71
N GLY A 325 -4.97 -5.67 -8.97
CA GLY A 325 -3.92 -5.88 -9.96
C GLY A 325 -2.78 -4.85 -9.96
N PHE A 326 -2.77 -3.86 -9.05
CA PHE A 326 -1.53 -3.13 -8.76
C PHE A 326 -0.53 -4.03 -8.04
N SER A 327 -0.99 -4.79 -7.02
CA SER A 327 -0.14 -5.75 -6.33
C SER A 327 0.30 -6.90 -7.23
N GLN A 328 -0.57 -7.35 -8.13
CA GLN A 328 -0.23 -8.37 -9.13
C GLN A 328 0.81 -7.87 -10.13
N LEU A 329 0.67 -6.62 -10.60
CA LEU A 329 1.66 -5.99 -11.47
C LEU A 329 3.04 -5.94 -10.81
N ILE A 330 3.10 -5.59 -9.52
CA ILE A 330 4.35 -5.62 -8.75
C ILE A 330 4.91 -7.04 -8.70
N GLY A 331 4.08 -8.04 -8.37
CA GLY A 331 4.51 -9.44 -8.33
C GLY A 331 5.12 -9.91 -9.65
N LYS A 332 4.50 -9.59 -10.79
CA LYS A 332 5.03 -9.91 -12.13
C LYS A 332 6.38 -9.27 -12.40
N LEU A 333 6.58 -8.03 -11.94
CA LEU A 333 7.86 -7.34 -12.10
C LEU A 333 8.93 -7.89 -11.16
N VAL A 334 8.58 -8.24 -9.92
CA VAL A 334 9.48 -8.92 -8.98
C VAL A 334 10.01 -10.22 -9.59
N ASP A 335 9.11 -11.07 -10.09
CA ASP A 335 9.47 -12.34 -10.75
C ASP A 335 10.36 -12.09 -11.99
N ARG A 336 9.97 -11.14 -12.85
CA ARG A 336 10.73 -10.76 -14.04
C ARG A 336 12.13 -10.20 -13.74
N LEU A 337 12.32 -9.61 -12.56
CA LEU A 337 13.59 -9.08 -12.06
C LEU A 337 14.37 -10.12 -11.22
N GLY A 338 13.93 -11.38 -11.19
CA GLY A 338 14.61 -12.48 -10.52
C GLY A 338 14.31 -12.62 -9.02
N GLY A 339 13.35 -11.87 -8.49
CA GLY A 339 12.82 -12.06 -7.16
C GLY A 339 11.79 -13.18 -7.10
N LYS A 340 11.32 -13.51 -5.89
CA LYS A 340 10.34 -14.56 -5.63
C LYS A 340 9.05 -13.99 -5.07
N VAL A 341 7.92 -14.35 -5.67
CA VAL A 341 6.58 -14.06 -5.15
C VAL A 341 6.12 -15.21 -4.27
N VAL A 342 5.62 -14.91 -3.06
CA VAL A 342 5.20 -15.92 -2.08
C VAL A 342 3.75 -15.70 -1.65
N GLY A 343 3.02 -16.81 -1.52
CA GLY A 343 1.58 -16.81 -1.24
C GLY A 343 0.72 -16.67 -2.50
N ARG A 344 -0.59 -16.76 -2.31
CA ARG A 344 -1.54 -16.72 -3.44
C ARG A 344 -1.54 -15.38 -4.16
N THR A 345 -1.64 -15.47 -5.48
CA THR A 345 -1.97 -14.38 -6.40
C THR A 345 -3.43 -14.57 -6.88
N PHE A 346 -4.11 -13.46 -7.22
CA PHE A 346 -5.53 -13.49 -7.63
C PHE A 346 -5.67 -13.31 -9.15
N GLU A 347 -4.81 -13.96 -9.94
CA GLU A 347 -4.72 -13.70 -11.39
C GLU A 347 -5.86 -14.35 -12.19
N SER A 348 -6.39 -15.48 -11.73
CA SER A 348 -7.48 -16.20 -12.37
C SER A 348 -8.38 -16.92 -11.35
N LEU A 349 -9.61 -17.26 -11.77
CA LEU A 349 -10.50 -18.14 -10.98
C LEU A 349 -9.87 -19.53 -10.73
N ALA A 350 -8.98 -19.97 -11.61
CA ALA A 350 -8.23 -21.21 -11.42
C ALA A 350 -7.25 -21.10 -10.23
N ASP A 351 -6.61 -19.94 -10.06
CA ASP A 351 -5.72 -19.69 -8.92
C ASP A 351 -6.50 -19.66 -7.59
N VAL A 352 -7.72 -19.11 -7.61
CA VAL A 352 -8.64 -19.11 -6.46
C VAL A 352 -9.03 -20.54 -6.09
N ALA A 353 -9.46 -21.35 -7.07
CA ALA A 353 -9.87 -22.75 -6.84
C ALA A 353 -8.71 -23.64 -6.35
N ALA A 354 -7.50 -23.43 -6.88
CA ALA A 354 -6.30 -24.15 -6.43
C ALA A 354 -5.96 -23.83 -4.96
N TRP A 355 -6.15 -22.57 -4.54
CA TRP A 355 -5.93 -22.17 -3.14
C TRP A 355 -6.99 -22.73 -2.20
N GLU A 356 -8.28 -22.66 -2.53
CA GLU A 356 -9.36 -23.20 -1.69
C GLU A 356 -9.11 -24.69 -1.38
N SER A 357 -8.69 -25.47 -2.37
CA SER A 357 -8.32 -26.88 -2.19
C SER A 357 -7.12 -27.08 -1.25
N LYS A 358 -6.11 -26.20 -1.28
CA LYS A 358 -4.93 -26.29 -0.41
C LYS A 358 -5.26 -25.87 1.02
N TYR A 359 -6.02 -24.79 1.19
CA TYR A 359 -6.36 -24.22 2.49
C TYR A 359 -7.34 -25.11 3.25
N GLU A 360 -8.39 -25.65 2.61
CA GLU A 360 -9.32 -26.59 3.27
C GLU A 360 -8.61 -27.85 3.78
N ARG A 361 -7.63 -28.37 3.04
CA ARG A 361 -6.83 -29.53 3.47
C ARG A 361 -5.93 -29.23 4.66
N GLY A 362 -5.28 -28.07 4.66
CA GLY A 362 -4.44 -27.63 5.77
C GLY A 362 -5.24 -27.31 7.04
N HIS A 363 -6.36 -26.60 6.89
CA HIS A 363 -7.19 -26.17 8.03
C HIS A 363 -7.94 -27.34 8.68
N LYS A 364 -8.44 -28.31 7.89
CA LYS A 364 -9.03 -29.56 8.45
C LYS A 364 -7.99 -30.40 9.20
N MET A 365 -6.73 -30.44 8.74
CA MET A 365 -5.67 -31.17 9.47
C MET A 365 -5.28 -30.50 10.78
N THR A 366 -5.27 -29.16 10.85
CA THR A 366 -4.92 -28.44 12.08
C THR A 366 -6.05 -28.46 13.11
N ILE A 367 -7.31 -28.39 12.67
CA ILE A 367 -8.47 -28.53 13.57
C ILE A 367 -8.56 -29.95 14.13
N ASN A 368 -8.27 -30.99 13.33
CA ASN A 368 -8.23 -32.37 13.82
C ASN A 368 -6.98 -32.72 14.65
N ARG A 369 -6.03 -31.79 14.81
CA ARG A 369 -4.83 -31.97 15.66
C ARG A 369 -4.89 -31.21 16.98
N ALA A 370 -5.99 -30.50 17.26
CA ALA A 370 -6.22 -29.87 18.54
C ALA A 370 -7.23 -30.69 19.35
N ILE A 371 -6.78 -31.11 20.53
CA ILE A 371 -7.49 -31.88 21.56
C ILE A 371 -7.50 -33.39 21.25
N ALA A 372 -6.39 -34.06 21.58
CA ALA A 372 -6.49 -35.45 22.02
C ALA A 372 -7.55 -35.49 23.13
N THR A 373 -8.54 -36.35 22.95
CA THR A 373 -9.60 -36.49 23.95
C THR A 373 -8.97 -36.89 25.29
N PRO A 374 -9.56 -36.53 26.44
CA PRO A 374 -9.06 -36.99 27.74
C PRO A 374 -8.84 -38.51 27.81
N GLU A 375 -9.61 -39.29 27.04
CA GLU A 375 -9.42 -40.74 26.87
C GLU A 375 -8.15 -41.12 26.11
N GLU A 376 -7.80 -40.41 25.03
CA GLU A 376 -6.55 -40.64 24.29
C GLU A 376 -5.32 -40.25 25.13
N ILE A 377 -5.44 -39.21 25.96
CA ILE A 377 -4.40 -38.82 26.92
C ILE A 377 -4.26 -39.89 28.02
N ALA A 378 -5.37 -40.38 28.58
CA ALA A 378 -5.36 -41.43 29.60
C ALA A 378 -4.77 -42.75 29.07
N LYS A 379 -5.02 -43.08 27.79
CA LYS A 379 -4.49 -44.28 27.14
C LYS A 379 -2.99 -44.21 26.90
N ALA A 380 -2.47 -43.02 26.55
CA ALA A 380 -1.04 -42.79 26.41
C ALA A 380 -0.31 -42.88 27.76
N VAL A 381 -0.89 -42.31 28.83
CA VAL A 381 -0.32 -42.36 30.19
C VAL A 381 -0.32 -43.78 30.76
N SER A 382 -1.34 -44.60 30.45
CA SER A 382 -1.39 -46.00 30.90
C SER A 382 -0.40 -46.94 30.20
N LEU A 383 0.16 -46.53 29.05
CA LEU A 383 1.17 -47.30 28.32
C LEU A 383 2.60 -47.05 28.84
N GLU A 384 2.83 -45.93 29.51
CA GLU A 384 4.14 -45.58 30.08
C GLU A 384 4.32 -46.08 31.53
N SER A 385 3.25 -46.32 32.27
CA SER A 385 3.31 -46.83 33.65
C SER A 385 3.48 -48.36 33.77
N GLY A 386 3.61 -49.07 32.63
CA GLY A 386 3.79 -50.51 32.56
C GLY A 386 5.23 -50.98 32.28
N LYS A 387 6.24 -50.15 32.50
CA LYS A 387 7.67 -50.51 32.37
C LYS A 387 8.44 -50.29 33.65
#